data_AF-A0A5S5AWI8-F1
#
_entry.id   AF-A0A5S5AWI8-F1
#
_cell.length_a   1.000
_cell.length_b   1.000
_cell.length_c   1.000
_cell.angle_alpha   90.00
_cell.angle_beta   90.00
_cell.angle_gamma   90.00
#
_symmetry.space_group_name_H-M   'P 1'
#
loop_
_entity.id
_entity.type
_entity.pdbx_description
1 polymer ?
#
loop_
_entity_poly.entity_id
_entity_poly.type
_entity_poly.pdbx_seq_one_letter_code
_entity_poly.pdbx_strand_id
1 'polypeptide(L)'
;MISKRQRKGVVIGIIWSLLAWIPYYTDYLGSVRGIIGIPAALGLNLELALNGGDSFVYSILLGAGMGFVIGSIVDFARNGIKIVGLFPQKKKKLYGRGL
;
A
#
# COMPACT_ATOMS: atom_id res chain seq x y z
N MET A 1 0.85 -9.38 13.04
CA MET A 1 0.14 -8.13 13.32
C MET A 1 0.45 -7.12 12.23
N ILE A 2 -0.54 -6.51 11.60
CA ILE A 2 -0.34 -5.49 10.55
C ILE A 2 0.26 -4.24 11.18
N SER A 3 1.31 -3.68 10.57
CA SER A 3 1.97 -2.49 11.11
C SER A 3 1.12 -1.24 10.88
N LYS A 4 1.27 -0.23 11.75
CA LYS A 4 0.55 1.06 11.60
C LYS A 4 0.79 1.70 10.23
N ARG A 5 1.96 1.46 9.63
CA ARG A 5 2.34 1.97 8.30
C ARG A 5 1.63 1.23 7.19
N GLN A 6 1.55 -0.10 7.25
CA GLN A 6 0.77 -0.90 6.30
C GLN A 6 -0.71 -0.49 6.33
N ARG A 7 -1.30 -0.32 7.53
CA ARG A 7 -2.67 0.18 7.66
C ARG A 7 -2.84 1.57 7.05
N LYS A 8 -1.90 2.48 7.29
CA LYS A 8 -1.92 3.83 6.69
C LYS A 8 -1.77 3.77 5.17
N GLY A 9 -0.91 2.89 4.66
CA GLY A 9 -0.72 2.65 3.23
C GLY A 9 -2.00 2.17 2.55
N VAL A 10 -2.70 1.21 3.15
CA VAL A 10 -4.01 0.75 2.66
C VAL A 10 -5.02 1.89 2.60
N VAL A 11 -5.14 2.68 3.68
CA VAL A 11 -6.08 3.81 3.72
C VAL A 11 -5.74 4.85 2.64
N ILE A 12 -4.47 5.19 2.47
CA ILE A 12 -4.02 6.09 1.40
C ILE A 12 -4.33 5.51 0.03
N GLY A 13 -4.10 4.21 -0.16
CA GLY A 13 -4.40 3.50 -1.40
C GLY A 13 -5.89 3.54 -1.76
N ILE A 14 -6.78 3.36 -0.77
CA ILE A 14 -8.24 3.48 -0.96
C ILE A 14 -8.62 4.92 -1.34
N ILE A 15 -8.11 5.92 -0.62
CA ILE A 15 -8.38 7.33 -0.93
C ILE A 15 -7.89 7.67 -2.33
N TRP A 16 -6.70 7.19 -2.70
CA TRP A 16 -6.14 7.37 -4.03
C TRP A 16 -7.02 6.73 -5.11
N SER A 17 -7.57 5.54 -4.87
CA SER A 17 -8.54 4.92 -5.78
C SER A 17 -9.82 5.74 -5.96
N LEU A 18 -10.34 6.35 -4.89
CA LEU A 18 -11.52 7.21 -4.99
C LEU A 18 -11.21 8.47 -5.84
N LEU A 19 -10.04 9.08 -5.62
CA LEU A 19 -9.59 10.25 -6.38
C LEU A 19 -9.28 9.91 -7.85
N ALA A 20 -8.90 8.66 -8.14
CA ALA A 20 -8.57 8.20 -9.48
C ALA A 20 -9.73 8.36 -10.48
N TRP A 21 -10.97 8.39 -10.00
CA TRP A 21 -12.17 8.54 -10.82
C TRP A 21 -12.49 9.99 -11.19
N ILE A 22 -11.98 10.97 -10.45
CA ILE A 22 -12.20 12.40 -10.74
C ILE A 22 -11.81 12.75 -12.19
N PRO A 23 -10.59 12.44 -12.68
CA PRO A 23 -10.22 12.75 -14.06
C PRO A 23 -10.97 11.94 -15.11
N TYR A 24 -11.62 10.83 -14.73
CA TYR A 24 -12.46 10.05 -15.66
C TYR A 24 -13.87 10.61 -15.78
N TYR A 25 -14.41 11.24 -14.74
CA TYR A 25 -15.76 11.79 -14.75
C TYR A 25 -15.84 13.27 -15.11
N THR A 26 -14.76 14.03 -14.92
CA THR A 26 -14.86 15.50 -14.94
C THR A 26 -13.86 16.18 -15.87
N ASP A 27 -12.98 15.43 -16.54
CA ASP A 27 -11.82 15.92 -17.32
C ASP A 27 -10.87 16.89 -16.57
N TYR A 28 -11.18 17.25 -15.31
CA TYR A 28 -10.25 17.91 -14.42
C TYR A 28 -9.05 17.00 -14.16
N LEU A 29 -7.88 17.60 -13.91
CA LEU A 29 -6.63 16.85 -13.64
C LEU A 29 -6.13 16.00 -14.81
N GLY A 30 -6.55 16.29 -16.05
CA GLY A 30 -6.09 15.59 -17.27
C GLY A 30 -4.56 15.46 -17.35
N SER A 31 -3.82 16.53 -17.03
CA SER A 31 -2.34 16.55 -17.02
C SER A 31 -1.70 15.59 -16.02
N VAL A 32 -2.40 15.22 -14.95
CA VAL A 32 -1.91 14.29 -13.90
C VAL A 32 -2.67 12.97 -13.88
N ARG A 33 -3.56 12.75 -14.86
CA ARG A 33 -4.36 11.51 -15.00
C ARG A 33 -3.48 10.27 -15.06
N GLY A 34 -2.30 10.37 -15.67
CA GLY A 34 -1.34 9.26 -15.75
C GLY A 34 -0.84 8.76 -14.39
N ILE A 35 -0.94 9.57 -13.33
CA ILE A 35 -0.57 9.18 -11.97
C ILE A 35 -1.83 8.99 -11.12
N ILE A 36 -2.71 9.99 -11.07
CA ILE A 36 -3.89 9.94 -10.19
C ILE A 36 -4.87 8.85 -10.66
N GLY A 37 -5.02 8.67 -11.97
CA GLY A 37 -5.97 7.74 -12.58
C GLY A 37 -5.52 6.28 -12.63
N ILE A 38 -4.32 5.93 -12.14
CA ILE A 38 -3.79 4.56 -12.23
C ILE A 38 -4.76 3.52 -11.64
N PRO A 39 -5.29 3.68 -10.40
CA PRO A 39 -6.19 2.69 -9.84
C PRO A 39 -7.46 2.49 -10.67
N ALA A 40 -8.05 3.57 -11.20
CA ALA A 40 -9.25 3.51 -12.04
C ALA A 40 -8.95 2.84 -13.38
N ALA A 41 -7.84 3.18 -14.03
CA ALA A 41 -7.39 2.54 -15.27
C ALA A 41 -7.21 1.03 -15.09
N LEU A 42 -6.58 0.61 -13.99
CA LEU A 42 -6.39 -0.80 -13.69
C LEU A 42 -7.72 -1.50 -13.39
N GLY A 43 -8.63 -0.84 -12.66
CA GLY A 43 -9.98 -1.37 -12.39
C GLY A 43 -10.77 -1.63 -13.68
N LEU A 44 -10.76 -0.67 -14.61
CA LEU A 44 -11.39 -0.79 -15.92
C LEU A 44 -10.79 -1.92 -16.76
N ASN A 45 -9.45 -2.02 -16.79
CA ASN A 45 -8.78 -3.10 -17.51
C ASN A 45 -9.09 -4.48 -16.91
N LEU A 46 -9.26 -4.57 -15.59
CA LEU A 46 -9.59 -5.83 -14.93
C LEU A 46 -11.02 -6.27 -15.22
N GLU A 47 -11.98 -5.34 -15.20
CA GLU A 47 -13.36 -5.61 -15.59
C GLU A 47 -13.43 -6.12 -17.04
N LEU A 48 -12.68 -5.48 -17.94
CA LEU A 48 -12.59 -5.89 -19.35
C LEU A 48 -11.93 -7.28 -19.49
N ALA A 49 -10.85 -7.54 -18.76
CA ALA A 49 -10.13 -8.82 -18.82
C ALA A 49 -10.96 -9.98 -18.25
N LEU A 50 -11.78 -9.71 -17.24
CA LEU A 50 -12.63 -10.70 -16.58
C LEU A 50 -14.02 -10.83 -17.25
N ASN A 51 -14.34 -9.97 -18.24
CA ASN A 51 -15.66 -9.86 -18.87
C ASN A 51 -16.80 -9.77 -17.85
N GLY A 52 -16.58 -9.05 -16.75
CA GLY A 52 -17.56 -8.91 -15.69
C GLY A 52 -16.98 -8.33 -14.40
N GLY A 53 -17.89 -7.90 -13.52
CA GLY A 53 -17.57 -7.26 -12.25
C GLY A 53 -17.79 -5.75 -12.26
N ASP A 54 -17.22 -5.07 -11.27
CA ASP A 54 -17.32 -3.62 -11.11
C ASP A 54 -15.92 -3.03 -11.02
N SER A 55 -15.53 -2.28 -12.05
CA SER A 55 -14.25 -1.57 -12.13
C SER A 55 -14.00 -0.64 -10.94
N PHE A 56 -15.03 -0.04 -10.36
CA PHE A 56 -14.89 0.79 -9.16
C PHE A 56 -14.42 -0.06 -7.99
N VAL A 57 -15.03 -1.21 -7.75
CA VAL A 57 -14.63 -2.16 -6.69
C VAL A 57 -13.22 -2.69 -6.96
N TYR A 58 -12.91 -3.08 -8.19
CA TYR A 58 -11.57 -3.53 -8.56
C TYR A 58 -10.51 -2.45 -8.35
N SER A 59 -10.81 -1.20 -8.68
CA SER A 59 -9.89 -0.07 -8.47
C SER A 59 -9.57 0.14 -6.99
N ILE A 60 -10.56 -0.01 -6.10
CA ILE A 60 -10.37 0.08 -4.64
C ILE A 60 -9.50 -1.07 -4.15
N LEU A 61 -9.79 -2.30 -4.60
CA LEU A 61 -9.04 -3.48 -4.19
C LEU A 61 -7.57 -3.38 -4.60
N LEU A 62 -7.32 -2.96 -5.85
CA LEU A 62 -5.98 -2.77 -6.39
C LEU A 62 -5.26 -1.62 -5.71
N GLY A 63 -5.91 -0.48 -5.46
CA GLY A 63 -5.31 0.63 -4.72
C GLY A 63 -4.97 0.28 -3.27
N ALA A 64 -5.86 -0.43 -2.58
CA ALA A 64 -5.59 -0.97 -1.25
C ALA A 64 -4.39 -1.93 -1.25
N GLY A 65 -4.33 -2.82 -2.25
CA GLY A 65 -3.22 -3.76 -2.44
C GLY A 65 -1.90 -3.04 -2.72
N MET A 66 -1.88 -2.08 -3.65
CA MET A 66 -0.69 -1.26 -3.94
C MET A 66 -0.25 -0.48 -2.69
N GLY A 67 -1.19 0.15 -1.98
CA GLY A 67 -0.92 0.88 -0.74
C GLY A 67 -0.34 -0.02 0.35
N PHE A 68 -0.81 -1.26 0.45
CA PHE A 68 -0.26 -2.27 1.36
C PHE A 68 1.17 -2.67 0.97
N VAL A 69 1.42 -2.95 -0.31
CA VAL A 69 2.74 -3.35 -0.82
C VAL A 69 3.75 -2.24 -0.61
N ILE A 70 3.42 -1.01 -1.00
CA ILE A 70 4.26 0.18 -0.79
C ILE A 70 4.50 0.38 0.72
N GLY A 71 3.45 0.30 1.53
CA GLY A 71 3.57 0.40 2.99
C GLY A 71 4.49 -0.67 3.58
N SER A 72 4.47 -1.88 3.03
CA SER A 72 5.34 -2.99 3.44
C SER A 72 6.80 -2.78 3.01
N ILE A 73 7.03 -2.31 1.78
CA ILE A 73 8.38 -1.96 1.29
C ILE A 73 8.99 -0.85 2.15
N VAL A 74 8.21 0.19 2.47
CA VAL A 74 8.66 1.30 3.33
C VAL A 74 8.95 0.80 4.74
N ASP A 75 8.12 -0.09 5.27
CA ASP A 75 8.35 -0.68 6.60
C ASP A 75 9.61 -1.56 6.61
N PHE A 76 9.82 -2.34 5.56
CA PHE A 76 11.02 -3.16 5.37
C PHE A 76 12.30 -2.32 5.25
N ALA A 77 12.27 -1.27 4.43
CA ALA A 77 13.40 -0.35 4.25
C ALA A 77 13.75 0.38 5.55
N ARG A 78 12.75 0.85 6.31
CA ARG A 78 12.97 1.58 7.58
C ARG A 78 13.39 0.70 8.73
N ASN A 79 12.88 -0.53 8.80
CA ASN A 79 13.26 -1.45 9.86
C ASN A 79 14.65 -2.09 9.60
N GLY A 80 15.26 -1.76 8.45
CA GLY A 80 16.46 -2.39 7.94
C GLY A 80 16.20 -3.85 7.60
N ILE A 81 17.02 -4.42 6.72
CA ILE A 81 17.09 -5.87 6.61
C ILE A 81 17.58 -6.38 7.97
N LYS A 82 16.66 -6.70 8.88
CA LYS A 82 16.94 -7.59 10.01
C LYS A 82 17.20 -8.95 9.38
N ILE A 83 18.42 -9.18 8.89
CA ILE A 83 18.91 -10.53 8.72
C ILE A 83 18.92 -11.10 10.13
N VAL A 84 17.87 -11.84 10.45
CA VAL A 84 17.74 -12.62 11.69
C VAL A 84 18.88 -13.64 11.65
N GLY A 85 20.04 -13.27 12.21
CA GLY A 85 21.24 -14.10 12.22
C GLY A 85 22.59 -13.37 12.23
N LEU A 86 22.70 -12.13 11.74
CA LEU A 86 24.01 -11.49 11.50
C LEU A 86 24.46 -10.47 12.56
N PHE A 87 23.54 -9.96 13.37
CA PHE A 87 23.90 -9.13 14.52
C PHE A 87 23.20 -9.65 15.77
N PRO A 88 23.91 -10.34 16.68
CA PRO A 88 23.36 -10.65 17.98
C PRO A 88 22.99 -9.32 18.64
N GLN A 89 21.68 -9.16 18.88
CA GLN A 89 21.18 -8.15 19.79
C GLN A 89 21.99 -8.30 21.08
N LYS A 90 22.82 -7.31 21.41
CA LYS A 90 23.41 -7.19 22.75
C LYS A 90 22.23 -7.12 23.71
N LYS A 91 21.82 -8.27 24.26
CA LYS A 91 20.84 -8.36 25.33
C LYS A 91 21.33 -7.41 26.42
N LYS A 92 20.48 -6.45 26.79
CA LYS A 92 20.69 -5.60 27.96
C LYS A 92 21.12 -6.51 29.11
N LYS A 93 22.26 -6.20 29.74
CA LYS A 93 22.73 -6.84 30.98
C LYS A 93 21.55 -6.89 31.96
N LEU A 94 21.03 -8.08 32.20
CA LEU A 94 20.25 -8.36 33.40
C LEU A 94 21.21 -8.13 34.55
N TYR A 95 21.07 -7.00 35.24
CA TYR A 95 21.76 -6.77 36.51
C TYR A 95 21.39 -7.93 37.43
N GLY A 96 22.43 -8.59 37.93
CA GLY A 96 22.31 -9.71 38.84
C GLY A 96 21.41 -9.35 40.02
N ARG A 97 20.34 -10.11 40.18
CA ARG A 97 19.84 -10.40 41.51
C ARG A 97 20.75 -11.49 42.05
N GLY A 98 21.75 -11.05 42.81
CA GLY A 98 22.44 -11.95 43.73
C GLY A 98 21.44 -12.48 44.76
N LEU A 99 21.67 -13.75 45.11
CA LEU A 99 21.33 -14.45 46.35
C LEU A 99 20.23 -13.84 47.23
#